data_AF-A0A9R0QXG2-F1
#
_entry.id   AF-A0A9R0QXG2-F1
#
_cell.length_a   1.000
_cell.length_b   1.000
_cell.length_c   1.000
_cell.angle_alpha   90.00
_cell.angle_beta   90.00
_cell.angle_gamma   90.00
#
_symmetry.space_group_name_H-M   'P 1'
#
loop_
_entity.id
_entity.type
_entity.pdbx_description
1 polymer ?
#
loop_
_entity_poly.entity_id
_entity_poly.type
_entity_poly.pdbx_seq_one_letter_code
_entity_poly.pdbx_strand_id
1 'polypeptide(L)'
;MDAGAGAGAGAPYASRTAEEVFRDFRGRRAGMIKALTQEVDKFYQLCDPEKENLCLYGYPNETWEVTLPAEEVPPEIPEPALGINFARDGMNEKDWLALVAVHSDSWLLAVSFYFAARFGFDKEARRRLFNMINNLPTIFEVVTGAAKKQIKEKAPNSTHKSNNKPSMKTVSEDTIYAALQYKMSPITYPLFYSIQSLSPNQRPQR
;
A
#
# COMPACT_ATOMS: atom_id res chain seq x y z
N MET A 1 -31.54 -39.57 -27.20
CA MET A 1 -31.67 -38.63 -26.07
C MET A 1 -31.00 -39.28 -24.87
N ASP A 2 -30.53 -38.45 -23.93
CA ASP A 2 -29.60 -38.67 -22.80
C ASP A 2 -28.10 -38.71 -23.20
N ALA A 3 -27.39 -37.57 -23.18
CA ALA A 3 -26.90 -36.76 -22.05
C ALA A 3 -25.87 -37.55 -21.22
N GLY A 4 -24.57 -37.23 -21.14
CA GLY A 4 -23.91 -35.93 -21.23
C GLY A 4 -23.42 -35.53 -19.83
N ALA A 5 -22.25 -35.99 -19.40
CA ALA A 5 -21.49 -35.50 -18.24
C ALA A 5 -20.09 -36.15 -18.27
N GLY A 6 -18.95 -35.47 -18.16
CA GLY A 6 -18.64 -34.06 -18.08
C GLY A 6 -17.13 -33.96 -18.29
N ALA A 7 -16.72 -33.24 -19.33
CA ALA A 7 -15.34 -32.86 -19.54
C ALA A 7 -15.08 -31.55 -18.79
N GLY A 8 -13.94 -31.45 -18.11
CA GLY A 8 -13.47 -30.20 -17.51
C GLY A 8 -13.28 -30.24 -16.00
N ALA A 9 -12.55 -31.25 -15.48
CA ALA A 9 -11.84 -31.05 -14.22
C ALA A 9 -10.82 -29.93 -14.45
N GLY A 10 -11.14 -28.72 -14.01
CA GLY A 10 -10.22 -27.59 -14.00
C GLY A 10 -8.92 -28.05 -13.34
N ALA A 11 -7.81 -27.81 -14.04
CA ALA A 11 -6.49 -28.02 -13.46
C ALA A 11 -6.47 -27.37 -12.06
N PRO A 12 -5.98 -28.06 -11.01
CA PRO A 12 -5.88 -27.46 -9.70
C PRO A 12 -5.11 -26.16 -9.89
N TYR A 13 -5.70 -25.02 -9.51
CA TYR A 13 -4.96 -23.77 -9.41
C TYR A 13 -3.68 -24.13 -8.66
N ALA A 14 -2.53 -24.12 -9.35
CA ALA A 14 -1.26 -24.43 -8.73
C ALA A 14 -1.22 -23.64 -7.43
N SER A 15 -1.13 -24.33 -6.29
CA SER A 15 -1.30 -23.71 -4.97
C SER A 15 -0.29 -22.59 -4.86
N ARG A 16 -0.74 -21.35 -5.10
CA ARG A 16 0.17 -20.22 -5.12
C ARG A 16 0.68 -20.06 -3.71
N THR A 17 2.00 -19.99 -3.55
CA THR A 17 2.64 -19.94 -2.24
C THR A 17 2.64 -18.52 -1.68
N ALA A 18 2.91 -18.38 -0.37
CA ALA A 18 3.08 -17.07 0.25
C ALA A 18 4.22 -16.28 -0.42
N GLU A 19 5.26 -16.96 -0.87
CA GLU A 19 6.41 -16.41 -1.56
C GLU A 19 6.05 -15.86 -2.95
N GLU A 20 5.10 -16.50 -3.65
CA GLU A 20 4.61 -16.01 -4.94
C GLU A 20 3.71 -14.78 -4.81
N VAL A 21 2.82 -14.77 -3.80
CA VAL A 21 2.03 -13.56 -3.49
C VAL A 21 2.95 -12.42 -3.03
N PHE A 22 3.98 -12.74 -2.24
CA PHE A 22 4.97 -11.74 -1.84
C PHE A 22 5.82 -11.22 -3.01
N ARG A 23 6.12 -12.05 -4.01
CA ARG A 23 6.76 -11.61 -5.26
C ARG A 23 5.88 -10.62 -6.02
N ASP A 24 4.58 -10.91 -6.12
CA ASP A 24 3.60 -9.99 -6.71
C ASP A 24 3.55 -8.66 -5.96
N PHE A 25 3.42 -8.70 -4.62
CA PHE A 25 3.48 -7.53 -3.74
C PHE A 25 4.74 -6.69 -4.00
N ARG A 26 5.92 -7.32 -4.03
CA ARG A 26 7.19 -6.61 -4.25
C ARG A 26 7.24 -5.92 -5.61
N GLY A 27 6.76 -6.59 -6.65
CA GLY A 27 6.72 -6.02 -8.00
C GLY A 27 5.87 -4.76 -8.04
N ARG A 28 4.63 -4.85 -7.56
CA ARG A 28 3.70 -3.71 -7.50
C ARG A 28 4.26 -2.57 -6.63
N ARG A 29 4.80 -2.91 -5.46
CA ARG A 29 5.46 -1.96 -4.55
C ARG A 29 6.61 -1.24 -5.23
N ALA A 30 7.44 -1.93 -6.00
CA ALA A 30 8.56 -1.32 -6.73
C ALA A 30 8.07 -0.30 -7.77
N GLY A 31 7.04 -0.63 -8.53
CA GLY A 31 6.40 0.28 -9.48
C GLY A 31 5.88 1.56 -8.79
N MET A 32 5.19 1.41 -7.66
CA MET A 32 4.64 2.55 -6.92
C MET A 32 5.74 3.41 -6.27
N ILE A 33 6.80 2.80 -5.72
CA ILE A 33 7.98 3.54 -5.24
C ILE A 33 8.60 4.33 -6.37
N LYS A 34 8.74 3.72 -7.56
CA LYS A 34 9.29 4.38 -8.73
C LYS A 34 8.46 5.61 -9.12
N ALA A 35 7.13 5.50 -9.16
CA ALA A 35 6.22 6.63 -9.40
C ALA A 35 6.41 7.77 -8.40
N LEU A 36 6.49 7.44 -7.10
CA LEU A 36 6.51 8.42 -6.01
C LEU A 36 7.92 8.94 -5.64
N THR A 37 8.97 8.48 -6.34
CA THR A 37 10.35 8.91 -6.04
C THR A 37 11.15 9.23 -7.30
N GLN A 38 11.34 8.26 -8.19
CA GLN A 38 12.25 8.38 -9.34
C GLN A 38 11.59 9.08 -10.53
N GLU A 39 10.29 8.87 -10.71
CA GLU A 39 9.48 9.41 -11.81
C GLU A 39 8.40 10.38 -11.29
N VAL A 40 8.69 11.07 -10.18
CA VAL A 40 7.73 11.94 -9.48
C VAL A 40 7.19 13.06 -10.37
N ASP A 41 8.03 13.67 -11.21
CA ASP A 41 7.60 14.74 -12.12
C ASP A 41 6.57 14.22 -13.14
N LYS A 42 6.82 13.03 -13.69
CA LYS A 42 5.90 12.37 -14.64
C LYS A 42 4.59 12.00 -13.93
N PHE A 43 4.68 11.44 -12.73
CA PHE A 43 3.51 11.09 -11.92
C PHE A 43 2.67 12.33 -11.59
N TYR A 44 3.30 13.43 -11.17
CA TYR A 44 2.64 14.70 -10.84
C TYR A 44 1.88 15.27 -12.04
N GLN A 45 2.50 15.27 -13.22
CA GLN A 45 1.90 15.75 -14.47
C GLN A 45 0.68 14.91 -14.89
N LEU A 46 0.74 13.59 -14.71
CA LEU A 46 -0.38 12.70 -15.05
C LEU A 46 -1.59 12.89 -14.13
N CYS A 47 -1.36 13.24 -12.85
CA CYS A 47 -2.37 13.49 -11.84
C CYS A 47 -3.04 14.87 -12.00
N ASP A 48 -3.58 15.16 -13.18
CA ASP A 48 -4.27 16.42 -13.50
C ASP A 48 -5.62 16.55 -12.75
N PRO A 49 -5.83 17.56 -11.89
CA PRO A 49 -7.08 17.79 -11.16
C PRO A 49 -8.27 18.11 -12.06
N GLU A 50 -8.04 18.55 -13.30
CA GLU A 50 -9.10 18.83 -14.27
C GLU A 50 -9.62 17.56 -14.97
N LYS A 51 -8.95 16.42 -14.76
CA LYS A 51 -9.42 15.11 -15.22
C LYS A 51 -10.38 14.50 -14.22
N GLU A 52 -11.12 13.50 -14.69
CA GLU A 52 -11.89 12.59 -13.83
C GLU A 52 -11.05 11.98 -12.70
N ASN A 53 -11.70 11.36 -11.71
CA ASN A 53 -11.00 10.85 -10.53
C ASN A 53 -10.03 9.72 -10.90
N LEU A 54 -8.73 9.95 -10.74
CA LEU A 54 -7.66 9.02 -11.11
C LEU A 54 -7.20 8.17 -9.92
N CYS A 55 -6.61 7.03 -10.26
CA CYS A 55 -5.99 6.08 -9.36
C CYS A 55 -4.50 5.88 -9.71
N LEU A 56 -3.68 5.48 -8.73
CA LEU A 56 -2.33 4.97 -8.98
C LEU A 56 -2.32 3.45 -8.87
N TYR A 57 -1.93 2.77 -9.94
CA TYR A 57 -1.77 1.32 -10.00
C TYR A 57 -0.31 0.93 -10.02
N GLY A 58 0.03 -0.10 -9.24
CA GLY A 58 1.30 -0.83 -9.34
C GLY A 58 1.10 -2.21 -9.96
N TYR A 59 2.00 -2.61 -10.85
CA TYR A 59 1.96 -3.90 -11.55
C TYR A 59 3.09 -4.85 -11.13
N PRO A 60 2.90 -6.17 -11.23
CA PRO A 60 3.87 -7.16 -10.77
C PRO A 60 5.21 -7.14 -11.54
N ASN A 61 5.22 -6.54 -12.72
CA ASN A 61 6.40 -6.30 -13.57
C ASN A 61 7.16 -5.00 -13.22
N GLU A 62 6.90 -4.43 -12.03
CA GLU A 62 7.57 -3.24 -11.52
C GLU A 62 7.25 -1.94 -12.30
N THR A 63 6.16 -1.94 -13.07
CA THR A 63 5.63 -0.73 -13.70
C THR A 63 4.49 -0.13 -12.89
N TRP A 64 4.12 1.10 -13.23
CA TRP A 64 3.02 1.83 -12.62
C TRP A 64 2.21 2.56 -13.69
N GLU A 65 0.96 2.88 -13.37
CA GLU A 65 0.05 3.61 -14.25
C GLU A 65 -0.85 4.54 -13.43
N VAL A 66 -1.17 5.70 -14.01
CA VAL A 66 -2.23 6.58 -13.52
C VAL A 66 -3.39 6.50 -14.51
N THR A 67 -4.51 5.93 -14.07
CA THR A 67 -5.67 5.67 -14.94
C THR A 67 -6.96 5.68 -14.11
N LEU A 68 -8.09 5.64 -14.79
CA LEU A 68 -9.42 5.53 -14.19
C LEU A 68 -9.57 4.19 -13.44
N PRO A 69 -10.49 4.09 -12.46
CA PRO A 69 -10.85 2.81 -11.86
C PRO A 69 -11.35 1.82 -12.92
N ALA A 70 -11.26 0.52 -12.64
CA ALA A 70 -11.70 -0.50 -13.59
C ALA A 70 -13.22 -0.41 -13.79
N GLU A 71 -13.68 -0.50 -15.05
CA GLU A 71 -15.12 -0.45 -15.36
C GLU A 71 -15.86 -1.76 -15.04
N GLU A 72 -15.12 -2.88 -14.88
CA GLU A 72 -15.70 -4.21 -14.70
C GLU A 72 -16.42 -4.37 -13.35
N VAL A 73 -17.61 -4.98 -13.38
CA VAL A 73 -18.45 -5.23 -12.19
C VAL A 73 -18.73 -6.73 -12.03
N PRO A 74 -18.21 -7.40 -10.98
CA PRO A 74 -17.30 -6.88 -9.94
C PRO A 74 -15.82 -6.87 -10.41
N PRO A 75 -14.99 -5.96 -9.88
CA PRO A 75 -13.56 -5.94 -10.17
C PRO A 75 -12.85 -7.24 -9.75
N GLU A 76 -11.82 -7.66 -10.50
CA GLU A 76 -11.07 -8.87 -10.19
C GLU A 76 -10.19 -8.73 -8.94
N ILE A 77 -9.70 -7.53 -8.64
CA ILE A 77 -8.85 -7.23 -7.49
C ILE A 77 -9.38 -6.00 -6.73
N PRO A 78 -9.00 -5.80 -5.45
CA PRO A 78 -9.34 -4.57 -4.73
C PRO A 78 -8.91 -3.32 -5.50
N GLU A 79 -9.74 -2.29 -5.48
CA GLU A 79 -9.45 -1.03 -6.16
C GLU A 79 -8.54 -0.13 -5.29
N PRO A 80 -7.59 0.60 -5.91
CA PRO A 80 -6.80 1.61 -5.22
C PRO A 80 -7.64 2.84 -4.87
N ALA A 81 -7.04 3.79 -4.13
CA ALA A 81 -7.72 5.02 -3.77
C ALA A 81 -8.06 5.87 -5.01
N LEU A 82 -9.33 6.23 -5.13
CA LEU A 82 -9.89 7.02 -6.21
C LEU A 82 -9.76 8.53 -5.93
N GLY A 83 -9.41 9.30 -6.96
CA GLY A 83 -9.36 10.76 -6.89
C GLY A 83 -8.08 11.30 -6.26
N ILE A 84 -6.94 10.63 -6.46
CA ILE A 84 -5.64 11.10 -5.95
C ILE A 84 -5.23 12.45 -6.54
N ASN A 85 -5.69 12.76 -7.75
CA ASN A 85 -5.45 14.01 -8.46
C ASN A 85 -6.19 15.20 -7.82
N PHE A 86 -7.36 14.99 -7.19
CA PHE A 86 -8.18 16.07 -6.65
C PHE A 86 -7.47 16.87 -5.55
N ALA A 87 -6.69 16.20 -4.71
CA ALA A 87 -5.98 16.84 -3.59
C ALA A 87 -4.63 17.44 -3.98
N ARG A 88 -4.15 17.23 -5.22
CA ARG A 88 -2.77 17.54 -5.63
C ARG A 88 -2.41 19.01 -5.40
N ASP A 89 -3.25 19.92 -5.90
CA ASP A 89 -2.98 21.36 -5.86
C ASP A 89 -3.49 22.03 -4.56
N GLY A 90 -4.23 21.28 -3.73
CA GLY A 90 -4.80 21.76 -2.47
C GLY A 90 -3.89 21.61 -1.25
N MET A 91 -2.70 21.02 -1.39
CA MET A 91 -1.77 20.78 -0.29
C MET A 91 -0.31 20.83 -0.73
N ASN A 92 0.63 20.80 0.23
CA ASN A 92 2.06 20.72 -0.12
C ASN A 92 2.34 19.42 -0.87
N GLU A 93 3.14 19.48 -1.93
CA GLU A 93 3.49 18.32 -2.76
C GLU A 93 4.02 17.14 -1.94
N LYS A 94 4.86 17.38 -0.93
CA LYS A 94 5.39 16.30 -0.08
C LYS A 94 4.31 15.65 0.77
N ASP A 95 3.35 16.44 1.25
CA ASP A 95 2.22 15.92 2.04
C ASP A 95 1.25 15.15 1.13
N TRP A 96 1.04 15.62 -0.11
CA TRP A 96 0.27 14.90 -1.13
C TRP A 96 0.91 13.55 -1.48
N LEU A 97 2.22 13.54 -1.77
CA LEU A 97 2.96 12.30 -2.04
C LEU A 97 2.92 11.33 -0.86
N ALA A 98 3.02 11.85 0.37
CA ALA A 98 2.89 11.04 1.58
C ALA A 98 1.48 10.44 1.73
N LEU A 99 0.43 11.22 1.43
CA LEU A 99 -0.95 10.74 1.43
C LEU A 99 -1.16 9.61 0.39
N VAL A 100 -0.69 9.81 -0.84
CA VAL A 100 -0.75 8.79 -1.91
C VAL A 100 0.03 7.53 -1.49
N ALA A 101 1.18 7.69 -0.84
CA ALA A 101 1.97 6.56 -0.34
C ALA A 101 1.21 5.71 0.69
N VAL A 102 0.53 6.31 1.67
CA VAL A 102 -0.23 5.55 2.68
C VAL A 102 -1.43 4.81 2.05
N HIS A 103 -2.12 5.45 1.11
CA HIS A 103 -3.18 4.79 0.35
C HIS A 103 -2.65 3.62 -0.49
N SER A 104 -1.46 3.78 -1.08
CA SER A 104 -0.76 2.74 -1.85
C SER A 104 -0.37 1.55 -0.97
N ASP A 105 0.20 1.80 0.20
CA ASP A 105 0.54 0.74 1.19
C ASP A 105 -0.69 -0.07 1.58
N SER A 106 -1.81 0.60 1.85
CA SER A 106 -3.09 -0.03 2.21
C SER A 106 -3.65 -0.88 1.07
N TRP A 107 -3.58 -0.38 -0.17
CA TRP A 107 -4.02 -1.11 -1.35
C TRP A 107 -3.18 -2.37 -1.61
N LEU A 108 -1.86 -2.28 -1.50
CA LEU A 108 -0.97 -3.44 -1.69
C LEU A 108 -1.25 -4.56 -0.68
N LEU A 109 -1.55 -4.21 0.58
CA LEU A 109 -1.98 -5.16 1.60
C LEU A 109 -3.32 -5.80 1.23
N ALA A 110 -4.31 -5.01 0.80
CA ALA A 110 -5.60 -5.52 0.37
C ALA A 110 -5.46 -6.51 -0.80
N VAL A 111 -4.69 -6.18 -1.83
CA VAL A 111 -4.42 -7.06 -2.98
C VAL A 111 -3.72 -8.36 -2.53
N SER A 112 -2.71 -8.25 -1.67
CA SER A 112 -1.97 -9.42 -1.18
C SER A 112 -2.87 -10.40 -0.42
N PHE A 113 -3.74 -9.87 0.45
CA PHE A 113 -4.65 -10.70 1.24
C PHE A 113 -5.89 -11.15 0.48
N TYR A 114 -6.30 -10.44 -0.56
CA TYR A 114 -7.26 -10.94 -1.55
C TYR A 114 -6.72 -12.21 -2.22
N PHE A 115 -5.49 -12.19 -2.72
CA PHE A 115 -4.87 -13.38 -3.29
C PHE A 115 -4.67 -14.50 -2.26
N ALA A 116 -4.27 -14.16 -1.03
CA ALA A 116 -4.16 -15.16 0.04
C ALA A 116 -5.50 -15.87 0.30
N ALA A 117 -6.61 -15.13 0.33
CA ALA A 117 -7.94 -15.71 0.48
C ALA A 117 -8.34 -16.55 -0.74
N ARG A 118 -8.13 -16.01 -1.96
CA ARG A 118 -8.45 -16.69 -3.22
C ARG A 118 -7.68 -18.01 -3.39
N PHE A 119 -6.44 -18.07 -2.92
CA PHE A 119 -5.59 -19.26 -2.98
C PHE A 119 -5.74 -20.18 -1.77
N GLY A 120 -6.66 -19.89 -0.85
CA GLY A 120 -6.97 -20.76 0.28
C GLY A 120 -5.87 -20.83 1.35
N PHE A 121 -5.14 -19.73 1.59
CA PHE A 121 -4.09 -19.71 2.61
C PHE A 121 -4.65 -20.02 3.99
N ASP A 122 -3.99 -20.93 4.70
CA ASP A 122 -4.23 -21.16 6.13
C ASP A 122 -3.65 -20.02 7.00
N LYS A 123 -3.76 -20.18 8.33
CA LYS A 123 -3.30 -19.18 9.29
C LYS A 123 -1.78 -18.98 9.20
N GLU A 124 -1.03 -20.05 9.01
CA GLU A 124 0.42 -20.08 8.96
C GLU A 124 0.94 -19.39 7.69
N ALA A 125 0.33 -19.64 6.53
CA ALA A 125 0.65 -19.01 5.26
C ALA A 125 0.34 -17.52 5.28
N ARG A 126 -0.82 -17.11 5.83
CA ARG A 126 -1.16 -15.68 6.02
C ARG A 126 -0.15 -14.98 6.94
N ARG A 127 0.23 -15.61 8.05
CA ARG A 127 1.25 -15.09 8.97
C ARG A 127 2.61 -14.96 8.28
N ARG A 128 3.01 -15.94 7.48
CA ARG A 128 4.26 -15.91 6.72
C ARG A 128 4.29 -14.75 5.72
N LEU A 129 3.21 -14.58 4.95
CA LEU A 129 3.05 -13.48 4.00
C LEU A 129 3.16 -12.13 4.70
N PHE A 130 2.43 -11.94 5.81
CA PHE A 130 2.47 -10.71 6.61
C PHE A 130 3.88 -10.38 7.09
N ASN A 131 4.61 -11.37 7.61
CA ASN A 131 5.98 -11.18 8.08
C ASN A 131 6.92 -10.76 6.95
N MET A 132 6.80 -11.36 5.76
CA MET A 132 7.62 -10.96 4.60
C MET A 132 7.32 -9.53 4.17
N ILE A 133 6.05 -9.11 4.16
CA ILE A 133 5.64 -7.75 3.84
C ILE A 133 6.24 -6.75 4.86
N ASN A 134 6.09 -7.01 6.15
CA ASN A 134 6.56 -6.11 7.21
C ASN A 134 8.08 -6.05 7.38
N ASN A 135 8.83 -6.95 6.76
CA ASN A 135 10.29 -6.88 6.71
C ASN A 135 10.80 -5.82 5.72
N LEU A 136 9.92 -5.20 4.94
CA LEU A 136 10.22 -4.10 4.04
C LEU A 136 9.71 -2.79 4.65
N PRO A 137 10.41 -1.65 4.46
CA PRO A 137 9.85 -0.36 4.82
C PRO A 137 8.60 -0.10 3.97
N THR A 138 7.63 0.61 4.54
CA THR A 138 6.44 1.03 3.79
C THR A 138 6.82 2.01 2.69
N ILE A 139 5.96 2.18 1.68
CA ILE A 139 6.16 3.21 0.66
C ILE A 139 6.19 4.59 1.33
N PHE A 140 5.32 4.83 2.32
CA PHE A 140 5.33 6.04 3.11
C PHE A 140 6.69 6.29 3.80
N GLU A 141 7.28 5.28 4.44
CA GLU A 141 8.59 5.40 5.09
C GLU A 141 9.73 5.68 4.09
N VAL A 142 9.61 5.15 2.86
CA VAL A 142 10.55 5.43 1.77
C VAL A 142 10.40 6.87 1.27
N VAL A 143 9.17 7.31 0.97
CA VAL A 143 8.86 8.65 0.44
C VAL A 143 9.20 9.75 1.45
N THR A 144 8.89 9.55 2.74
CA THR A 144 9.20 10.51 3.81
C THR A 144 10.65 10.45 4.29
N GLY A 145 11.40 9.42 3.87
CA GLY A 145 12.77 9.17 4.33
C GLY A 145 12.87 8.66 5.77
N ALA A 146 11.76 8.27 6.42
CA ALA A 146 11.75 7.67 7.75
C ALA A 146 12.51 6.33 7.80
N ALA A 147 12.54 5.57 6.70
CA ALA A 147 13.28 4.31 6.59
C ALA A 147 14.79 4.47 6.89
N LYS A 148 15.38 5.62 6.54
CA LYS A 148 16.80 5.91 6.78
C LYS A 148 17.11 6.19 8.27
N LYS A 149 16.12 6.60 9.06
CA LYS A 149 16.29 6.88 10.50
C LYS A 149 16.36 5.59 11.33
N GLN A 150 15.52 4.60 11.02
CA GLN A 150 15.48 3.33 11.76
C GLN A 150 16.77 2.50 11.62
N ILE A 151 17.45 2.55 10.46
CA ILE A 151 18.74 1.87 10.25
C ILE A 151 19.84 2.49 11.14
N LYS A 152 19.78 3.81 11.37
CA LYS A 152 20.78 4.53 12.17
C LYS A 152 20.61 4.29 13.67
N GLU A 153 19.40 4.00 14.15
CA GLU A 153 19.12 3.72 15.57
C GLU A 153 19.46 2.28 16.00
N LYS A 154 19.62 1.35 15.05
CA LYS A 154 19.90 -0.07 15.33
C LYS A 154 21.39 -0.43 15.49
N ALA A 155 22.30 0.54 15.41
CA ALA A 155 23.75 0.35 15.63
C ALA A 155 24.14 0.63 17.10
N PRO A 156 25.04 -0.15 17.72
CA PRO A 156 25.39 0.06 19.12
C PRO A 156 26.46 1.16 19.32
N ASN A 157 26.22 1.96 20.36
CA ASN A 157 27.12 2.77 21.19
C ASN A 157 27.56 4.21 20.82
N SER A 158 27.10 5.11 21.72
CA SER A 158 27.86 6.08 22.55
C SER A 158 28.17 7.50 22.06
N THR A 159 27.99 8.40 23.03
CA THR A 159 28.48 9.79 23.22
C THR A 159 27.83 10.96 22.46
N HIS A 160 27.55 12.00 23.28
CA HIS A 160 26.85 13.24 23.03
C HIS A 160 27.37 14.09 21.86
N LYS A 161 26.44 14.73 21.14
CA LYS A 161 26.49 16.18 20.85
C LYS A 161 25.15 16.70 20.36
N SER A 162 24.64 17.72 21.04
CA SER A 162 23.48 18.51 20.64
C SER A 162 23.79 19.26 19.35
N ASN A 163 22.83 19.30 18.42
CA ASN A 163 22.73 20.36 17.44
C ASN A 163 21.26 20.55 17.03
N ASN A 164 20.79 21.78 17.22
CA ASN A 164 19.46 22.26 16.83
C ASN A 164 19.22 21.99 15.34
N LYS A 165 18.06 21.38 15.03
CA LYS A 165 17.56 21.25 13.65
C LYS A 165 16.23 22.01 13.53
N PRO A 166 15.95 22.71 12.42
CA PRO A 166 14.72 23.48 12.27
C PRO A 166 13.52 22.53 12.25
N SER A 167 12.50 22.85 13.05
CA SER A 167 11.26 22.10 13.11
C SER A 167 10.46 22.33 11.82
N MET A 168 10.48 21.34 10.93
CA MET A 168 9.54 21.26 9.82
C MET A 168 8.19 20.88 10.44
N LYS A 169 7.20 21.77 10.38
CA LYS A 169 5.83 21.46 10.81
C LYS A 169 5.23 20.47 9.82
N THR A 170 5.52 19.19 10.00
CA THR A 170 4.74 18.10 9.42
C THR A 170 3.33 18.18 9.98
N VAL A 171 2.34 18.08 9.10
CA VAL A 171 0.94 17.84 9.46
C VAL A 171 0.89 16.65 10.42
N SER A 172 0.13 16.77 11.52
CA SER A 172 0.11 15.73 12.55
C SER A 172 -0.33 14.40 11.94
N GLU A 173 0.27 13.30 12.41
CA GLU A 173 -0.15 11.94 12.05
C GLU A 173 -1.68 11.79 12.18
N ASP A 174 -2.28 12.39 13.21
CA ASP A 174 -3.73 12.41 13.43
C ASP A 174 -4.53 13.03 12.28
N THR A 175 -3.99 14.04 11.60
CA THR A 175 -4.66 14.68 10.45
C THR A 175 -4.58 13.79 9.21
N ILE A 176 -3.47 13.08 9.03
CA ILE A 176 -3.33 12.08 7.97
C ILE A 176 -4.27 10.91 8.24
N TYR A 177 -4.33 10.41 9.48
CA TYR A 177 -5.23 9.34 9.88
C TYR A 177 -6.71 9.74 9.79
N ALA A 178 -7.06 10.97 10.15
CA ALA A 178 -8.42 11.49 9.96
C ALA A 178 -8.81 11.58 8.47
N ALA A 179 -7.88 11.99 7.60
CA ALA A 179 -8.10 12.03 6.16
C ALA A 179 -8.25 10.63 5.54
N LEU A 180 -7.46 9.65 6.01
CA LEU A 180 -7.60 8.24 5.66
C LEU A 180 -8.95 7.69 6.12
N GLN A 181 -9.38 8.04 7.34
CA GLN A 181 -10.62 7.57 7.95
C GLN A 181 -11.88 8.05 7.22
N TYR A 182 -11.84 9.23 6.60
CA TYR A 182 -12.99 9.78 5.86
C TYR A 182 -13.15 9.18 4.44
N LYS A 183 -12.10 8.55 3.89
CA LYS A 183 -12.06 8.13 2.46
C LYS A 183 -11.85 6.62 2.23
N MET A 184 -11.63 5.84 3.28
CA MET A 184 -11.53 4.38 3.16
C MET A 184 -12.91 3.73 3.02
N SER A 185 -13.04 2.75 2.11
CA SER A 185 -14.24 1.94 2.04
C SER A 185 -14.43 1.14 3.35
N PRO A 186 -15.67 0.75 3.72
CA PRO A 186 -15.95 -0.05 4.91
C PRO A 186 -15.19 -1.39 4.98
N ILE A 187 -14.58 -1.83 3.88
CA ILE A 187 -13.82 -3.08 3.76
C ILE A 187 -12.33 -2.88 4.10
N THR A 188 -11.78 -1.70 3.78
CA THR A 188 -10.36 -1.37 4.03
C THR A 188 -10.14 -0.91 5.48
N TYR A 189 -11.16 -0.27 6.05
CA TYR A 189 -11.13 0.28 7.40
C TYR A 189 -10.81 -0.75 8.51
N PRO A 190 -11.43 -1.94 8.54
CA PRO A 190 -11.15 -2.96 9.57
C PRO A 190 -9.75 -3.59 9.40
N LEU A 191 -9.24 -3.64 8.17
CA LEU A 191 -7.90 -4.15 7.88
C LEU A 191 -6.83 -3.20 8.42
N PHE A 192 -7.01 -1.89 8.21
CA PHE A 192 -6.14 -0.84 8.73
C PHE A 192 -6.07 -0.85 10.27
N TYR A 193 -7.22 -0.92 10.96
CA TYR A 193 -7.27 -1.03 12.43
C TYR A 193 -6.68 -2.34 12.97
N SER A 194 -6.91 -3.46 12.27
CA SER A 194 -6.34 -4.75 12.68
C SER A 194 -4.80 -4.73 12.61
N ILE A 195 -4.23 -4.12 11.56
CA ILE A 195 -2.77 -3.96 11.43
C ILE A 195 -2.22 -3.06 12.53
N GLN A 196 -2.92 -1.97 12.88
CA GLN A 196 -2.50 -1.09 13.97
C GLN A 196 -2.52 -1.79 15.34
N SER A 197 -3.52 -2.65 15.60
CA SER A 197 -3.63 -3.41 16.85
C SER A 197 -2.54 -4.48 17.05
N LEU A 198 -1.81 -4.83 15.99
CA LEU A 198 -0.71 -5.80 16.00
C LEU A 198 0.66 -5.15 16.27
N SER A 199 0.74 -3.81 16.30
CA SER A 199 1.95 -3.09 16.72
C SER A 199 1.99 -2.98 18.25
N PRO A 200 3.00 -3.53 18.95
CA PRO A 200 3.02 -3.59 20.43
C PRO A 200 3.02 -2.24 21.16
N ASN A 201 3.22 -1.13 20.45
CA ASN A 201 3.50 0.18 21.05
C ASN A 201 2.32 1.15 21.12
N GLN A 202 1.10 0.74 20.79
CA GLN A 202 -0.07 1.61 20.91
C GLN A 202 -1.24 0.91 21.62
N ARG A 203 -1.09 0.67 22.92
CA ARG A 203 -2.25 0.64 23.81
C ARG A 203 -2.51 2.08 24.27
N PRO A 204 -3.68 2.68 23.98
CA PRO A 204 -4.04 3.95 24.61
C PRO A 204 -4.13 3.72 26.12
N GLN A 205 -3.39 4.52 26.89
CA GLN A 205 -3.65 4.70 28.31
C GLN A 205 -5.09 5.21 28.43
N ARG A 206 -5.87 4.56 29.29
CA ARG A 206 -7.27 4.89 29.57
C ARG A 206 -7.40 6.27 30.21
#